data_AF-A0A7G7U8I7-F1
#
_entry.id   AF-A0A7G7U8I7-F1
#
_cell.length_a   1.000
_cell.length_b   1.000
_cell.length_c   1.000
_cell.angle_alpha   90.00
_cell.angle_beta   90.00
_cell.angle_gamma   90.00
#
_symmetry.space_group_name_H-M   'P 1'
#
loop_
_entity.id
_entity.type
_entity.pdbx_description
1 polymer ?
#
loop_
_entity_poly.entity_id
_entity_poly.type
_entity_poly.pdbx_seq_one_letter_code
_entity_poly.pdbx_strand_id
1 'polypeptide(L)'
;MLKRNGIISALCFIWFLVSEAPDISVAEALVLFSILFFVPGIFPFVFHQSAHRTIQFSEKLLMHIYPAAAVFAVLALVTDVGYFALIWWIYTALLALYGLLRLLKTKIHRIEETSILFGLVYLGGGGFWFFAYAAHLHILHFGPLIILLTAVHFHYSAFLIPIFNGLLGRVNREKRVMYGWVTWIILLSPLLIALGITYSKTLDILAVGIYMAALYLNSYLIFKTAFRSKTGKVLIRLSSVVLMITICFSFIYSFGVFRQEVTLTISQMIWIHGVVNAFGVILPALAGWRKENPQPSDASVKVFSRIYGKRTIGKNFLHNIHAENNIQYSGLVDDMRSLRSNDFSPEHLTPLIVSFYEQTKDYEVKAKVTWSTWFQPFAKMYEYISKRTGQIHLSTNPDWYRMHSTIKGVYSKKDGRKKVRAWIRTNEKNETIFTALYSVYRSKGEGYMNISLPLPFSNMTGILKPYHHKENLILTSRRRKSGAGDEGIYLRTKVGTCPLPLSETFLINAPAGASRLTAVHEMWLFGIQFLTVDYDITYCPSK
;
A
#
# COMPACT_ATOMS: atom_id res chain seq x y z
N MET A 1 26.83 14.34 5.60
CA MET A 1 26.95 12.87 5.38
C MET A 1 27.00 12.50 3.91
N LEU A 2 25.97 12.77 3.09
CA LEU A 2 25.94 12.32 1.67
C LEU A 2 27.17 12.73 0.84
N LYS A 3 27.66 13.97 0.94
CA LYS A 3 28.88 14.40 0.22
C LYS A 3 30.13 13.63 0.66
N ARG A 4 30.30 13.43 1.98
CA ARG A 4 31.43 12.67 2.56
C ARG A 4 31.40 11.20 2.14
N ASN A 5 30.22 10.58 2.20
CA ASN A 5 30.05 9.19 1.78
C ASN A 5 30.34 9.03 0.28
N GLY A 6 29.92 9.98 -0.57
CA GLY A 6 30.21 9.93 -2.00
C GLY A 6 31.71 9.99 -2.34
N ILE A 7 32.50 10.78 -1.59
CA ILE A 7 33.96 10.83 -1.76
C ILE A 7 34.59 9.48 -1.36
N ILE A 8 34.19 8.92 -0.20
CA ILE A 8 34.67 7.61 0.24
C ILE A 8 34.35 6.54 -0.79
N SER A 9 33.10 6.50 -1.29
CA SER A 9 32.67 5.57 -2.34
C SER A 9 33.51 5.70 -3.61
N ALA A 10 33.81 6.92 -4.06
CA ALA A 10 34.65 7.14 -5.24
C ALA A 10 36.08 6.65 -5.02
N LEU A 11 36.70 6.97 -3.88
CA LEU A 11 38.05 6.52 -3.54
C LEU A 11 38.13 4.98 -3.44
N CYS A 12 37.15 4.36 -2.79
CA CYS A 12 37.04 2.90 -2.71
C CYS A 12 36.91 2.24 -4.08
N PHE A 13 36.09 2.81 -4.97
CA PHE A 13 35.91 2.25 -6.31
C PHE A 13 37.18 2.39 -7.16
N ILE A 14 37.86 3.55 -7.07
CA ILE A 14 39.15 3.75 -7.74
C ILE A 14 40.19 2.77 -7.18
N TRP A 15 40.24 2.56 -5.86
CA TRP A 15 41.15 1.60 -5.25
C TRP A 15 40.92 0.17 -5.76
N PHE A 16 39.66 -0.27 -5.86
CA PHE A 16 39.32 -1.55 -6.49
C PHE A 16 39.83 -1.63 -7.93
N LEU A 17 39.53 -0.63 -8.77
CA LEU A 17 39.97 -0.63 -10.17
C LEU A 17 41.49 -0.69 -10.34
N VAL A 18 42.24 -0.02 -9.47
CA VAL A 18 43.71 -0.02 -9.50
C VAL A 18 44.28 -1.35 -9.02
N SER A 19 43.64 -2.00 -8.03
CA SER A 19 44.13 -3.25 -7.45
C SER A 19 43.89 -4.46 -8.37
N GLU A 20 42.76 -4.47 -9.07
CA GLU A 20 42.39 -5.54 -10.01
C GLU A 20 42.88 -5.32 -11.44
N ALA A 21 43.55 -4.19 -11.73
CA ALA A 21 44.07 -3.94 -13.07
C ALA A 21 45.24 -4.90 -13.37
N PRO A 22 45.28 -5.52 -14.57
CA PRO A 22 44.41 -5.27 -15.74
C PRO A 22 43.14 -6.15 -15.81
N ASP A 23 43.01 -7.19 -14.98
CA ASP A 23 42.01 -8.27 -15.09
C ASP A 23 40.68 -7.97 -14.38
N ILE A 24 40.12 -6.78 -14.61
CA ILE A 24 38.92 -6.31 -13.91
C ILE A 24 37.67 -7.11 -14.33
N SER A 25 37.09 -7.85 -13.40
CA SER A 25 35.77 -8.46 -13.59
C SER A 25 34.66 -7.41 -13.65
N VAL A 26 33.98 -7.32 -14.79
CA VAL A 26 32.85 -6.39 -14.98
C VAL A 26 31.71 -6.70 -14.00
N ALA A 27 31.48 -7.96 -13.68
CA ALA A 27 30.42 -8.36 -12.75
C ALA A 27 30.72 -7.95 -11.30
N GLU A 28 31.99 -8.04 -10.87
CA GLU A 28 32.44 -7.54 -9.57
C GLU A 28 32.35 -6.01 -9.50
N ALA A 29 32.78 -5.34 -10.57
CA ALA A 29 32.65 -3.90 -10.69
C ALA A 29 31.17 -3.47 -10.56
N LEU A 30 30.23 -4.19 -11.17
CA LEU A 30 28.80 -3.90 -11.07
C LEU A 30 28.26 -4.07 -9.64
N VAL A 31 28.54 -5.20 -8.97
CA VAL A 31 28.05 -5.38 -7.58
C VAL A 31 28.64 -4.31 -6.67
N LEU A 32 29.93 -4.02 -6.79
CA LEU A 32 30.60 -3.01 -5.98
C LEU A 32 30.08 -1.60 -6.27
N PHE A 33 29.77 -1.30 -7.54
CA PHE A 33 29.17 -0.02 -7.91
C PHE A 33 27.80 0.18 -7.25
N SER A 34 26.96 -0.87 -7.17
CA SER A 34 25.71 -0.78 -6.43
C SER A 34 25.92 -0.55 -4.93
N ILE A 35 26.83 -1.31 -4.31
CA ILE A 35 27.20 -1.19 -2.89
C ILE A 35 27.64 0.24 -2.55
N LEU A 36 28.50 0.82 -3.40
CA LEU A 36 29.13 2.12 -3.16
C LEU A 36 28.26 3.32 -3.55
N PHE A 37 27.38 3.20 -4.56
CA PHE A 37 26.64 4.35 -5.09
C PHE A 37 25.12 4.21 -5.01
N PHE A 38 24.56 3.03 -5.31
CA PHE A 38 23.10 2.86 -5.37
C PHE A 38 22.49 2.64 -3.99
N VAL A 39 23.11 1.82 -3.15
CA VAL A 39 22.68 1.60 -1.76
C VAL A 39 22.62 2.91 -0.95
N PRO A 40 23.64 3.78 -0.92
CA PRO A 40 23.51 5.07 -0.23
C PRO A 40 22.61 6.05 -0.99
N GLY A 41 22.47 5.88 -2.31
CA GLY A 41 21.60 6.68 -3.17
C GLY A 41 20.12 6.62 -2.79
N ILE A 42 19.65 5.52 -2.20
CA ILE A 42 18.26 5.36 -1.77
C ILE A 42 17.95 5.91 -0.38
N PHE A 43 18.96 6.18 0.47
CA PHE A 43 18.73 6.57 1.86
C PHE A 43 17.80 7.79 2.01
N PRO A 44 17.87 8.83 1.16
CA PRO A 44 16.93 9.95 1.21
C PRO A 44 15.46 9.55 0.94
N PHE A 45 15.21 8.45 0.24
CA PHE A 45 13.87 7.98 -0.09
C PHE A 45 13.27 7.10 1.00
N VAL A 46 14.12 6.38 1.72
CA VAL A 46 13.76 5.33 2.68
C VAL A 46 13.76 5.85 4.12
N PHE A 47 14.80 6.61 4.50
CA PHE A 47 15.01 7.11 5.85
C PHE A 47 14.40 8.52 6.03
N HIS A 48 14.18 8.96 7.27
CA HIS A 48 13.63 10.26 7.68
C HIS A 48 12.11 10.41 7.53
N GLN A 49 11.34 9.38 7.89
CA GLN A 49 9.89 9.39 7.67
C GLN A 49 9.05 8.93 8.86
N SER A 50 9.65 8.78 10.05
CA SER A 50 8.92 8.33 11.24
C SER A 50 8.97 9.33 12.39
N ALA A 51 7.84 9.53 13.06
CA ALA A 51 7.74 10.27 14.31
C ALA A 51 8.28 9.48 15.53
N HIS A 52 8.57 8.18 15.38
CA HIS A 52 8.99 7.32 16.49
C HIS A 52 10.51 7.39 16.72
N ARG A 53 10.92 7.78 17.94
CA ARG A 53 12.31 7.95 18.36
C ARG A 53 13.20 6.72 18.13
N THR A 54 12.68 5.51 18.35
CA THR A 54 13.42 4.25 18.11
C THR A 54 13.73 4.03 16.64
N ILE A 55 12.80 4.37 15.74
CA ILE A 55 12.98 4.20 14.29
C ILE A 55 14.02 5.21 13.80
N GLN A 56 13.93 6.46 14.25
CA GLN A 56 14.92 7.50 13.93
C GLN A 56 16.33 7.13 14.41
N PHE A 57 16.46 6.52 15.59
CA PHE A 57 17.74 6.02 16.09
C PHE A 57 18.31 4.92 15.18
N SER A 58 17.49 3.93 14.79
CA SER A 58 17.94 2.88 13.87
C SER A 58 18.37 3.43 12.51
N GLU A 59 17.63 4.40 11.95
CA GLU A 59 18.00 5.04 10.67
C GLU A 59 19.35 5.75 10.77
N LYS A 60 19.58 6.52 11.85
CA LYS A 60 20.87 7.20 12.08
C LYS A 60 22.02 6.22 12.24
N LEU A 61 21.82 5.14 12.99
CA LEU A 61 22.82 4.10 13.19
C LEU A 61 23.19 3.43 11.86
N LEU A 62 22.21 3.00 11.07
CA LEU A 62 22.42 2.37 9.76
C LEU A 62 23.20 3.28 8.82
N MET A 63 22.83 4.55 8.72
CA MET A 63 23.57 5.49 7.87
C MET A 63 24.98 5.79 8.38
N HIS A 64 25.22 5.68 9.69
CA HIS A 64 26.54 5.91 10.29
C HIS A 64 27.50 4.75 10.04
N ILE A 65 27.04 3.51 10.17
CA ILE A 65 27.86 2.31 9.98
C ILE A 65 28.06 1.94 8.50
N TYR A 66 27.21 2.44 7.60
CA TYR A 66 27.27 2.15 6.16
C TYR A 66 28.68 2.30 5.52
N PRO A 67 29.42 3.42 5.70
CA PRO A 67 30.69 3.59 5.01
C PRO A 67 31.72 2.53 5.39
N ALA A 68 31.75 2.12 6.66
CA ALA A 68 32.63 1.05 7.12
C ALA A 68 32.27 -0.28 6.47
N ALA A 69 30.99 -0.66 6.48
CA ALA A 69 30.53 -1.90 5.83
C ALA A 69 30.84 -1.92 4.33
N ALA A 70 30.72 -0.77 3.65
CA ALA A 70 31.05 -0.64 2.24
C ALA A 70 32.55 -0.81 1.95
N VAL A 71 33.44 -0.28 2.81
CA VAL A 71 34.89 -0.52 2.72
C VAL A 71 35.23 -1.99 2.88
N PHE A 72 34.56 -2.70 3.79
CA PHE A 72 34.74 -4.15 3.95
C PHE A 72 34.27 -4.95 2.73
N ALA A 73 33.24 -4.52 2.01
CA ALA A 73 32.89 -5.14 0.74
C ALA A 73 34.00 -4.99 -0.32
N VAL A 74 34.68 -3.84 -0.35
CA VAL A 74 35.81 -3.60 -1.26
C VAL A 74 37.00 -4.48 -0.89
N LEU A 75 37.34 -4.53 0.41
CA LEU A 75 38.40 -5.39 0.95
C LEU A 75 38.15 -6.86 0.58
N ALA A 76 36.91 -7.32 0.65
CA ALA A 76 36.58 -8.71 0.33
C ALA A 76 36.99 -9.11 -1.09
N LEU A 77 36.84 -8.22 -2.07
CA LEU A 77 37.23 -8.46 -3.45
C LEU A 77 38.75 -8.29 -3.63
N VAL A 78 39.30 -7.15 -3.18
CA VAL A 78 40.72 -6.81 -3.37
C VAL A 78 41.68 -7.80 -2.67
N THR A 79 41.26 -8.40 -1.55
CA THR A 79 42.10 -9.36 -0.82
C THR A 79 41.67 -10.81 -1.02
N ASP A 80 40.57 -11.07 -1.72
CA ASP A 80 39.93 -12.39 -1.82
C ASP A 80 39.65 -13.05 -0.44
N VAL A 81 39.28 -12.25 0.57
CA VAL A 81 38.97 -12.74 1.93
C VAL A 81 37.49 -12.59 2.24
N GLY A 82 36.76 -13.71 2.17
CA GLY A 82 35.30 -13.75 2.38
C GLY A 82 34.80 -13.23 3.73
N TYR A 83 35.62 -13.26 4.80
CA TYR A 83 35.25 -12.69 6.10
C TYR A 83 34.90 -11.20 6.03
N PHE A 84 35.53 -10.44 5.13
CA PHE A 84 35.18 -9.03 4.96
C PHE A 84 33.78 -8.86 4.33
N ALA A 85 33.37 -9.75 3.42
CA ALA A 85 32.03 -9.73 2.85
C ALA A 85 30.94 -10.10 3.87
N LEU A 86 31.27 -10.84 4.94
CA LEU A 86 30.35 -11.12 6.05
C LEU A 86 29.91 -9.81 6.73
N ILE A 87 30.80 -8.83 6.87
CA ILE A 87 30.48 -7.53 7.48
C ILE A 87 29.46 -6.77 6.61
N TRP A 88 29.63 -6.82 5.29
CA TRP A 88 28.64 -6.28 4.35
C TRP A 88 27.29 -6.99 4.47
N TRP A 89 27.29 -8.33 4.55
CA TRP A 89 26.06 -9.09 4.72
C TRP A 89 25.35 -8.78 6.05
N ILE A 90 26.07 -8.68 7.16
CA ILE A 90 25.50 -8.26 8.45
C ILE A 90 24.83 -6.89 8.30
N TYR A 91 25.48 -5.95 7.61
CA TYR A 91 24.91 -4.63 7.35
C TYR A 91 23.61 -4.69 6.53
N THR A 92 23.57 -5.45 5.43
CA THR A 92 22.35 -5.58 4.62
C THR A 92 21.25 -6.38 5.34
N ALA A 93 21.61 -7.33 6.20
CA ALA A 93 20.68 -8.03 7.08
C ALA A 93 20.04 -7.08 8.12
N LEU A 94 20.81 -6.13 8.66
CA LEU A 94 20.27 -5.08 9.53
C LEU A 94 19.30 -4.15 8.78
N LEU A 95 19.59 -3.82 7.50
CA LEU A 95 18.64 -3.08 6.64
C LEU A 95 17.36 -3.87 6.37
N ALA A 96 17.47 -5.17 6.10
CA ALA A 96 16.32 -6.06 5.91
C ALA A 96 15.47 -6.16 7.18
N LEU A 97 16.11 -6.33 8.34
CA LEU A 97 15.45 -6.35 9.65
C LEU A 97 14.76 -5.01 9.94
N TYR A 98 15.41 -3.89 9.64
CA TYR A 98 14.80 -2.57 9.73
C TYR A 98 13.53 -2.48 8.87
N GLY A 99 13.60 -2.94 7.61
CA GLY A 99 12.44 -3.00 6.72
C GLY A 99 11.28 -3.82 7.30
N LEU A 100 11.58 -5.02 7.79
CA LEU A 100 10.59 -5.92 8.39
C LEU A 100 9.99 -5.36 9.68
N LEU A 101 10.80 -4.84 10.60
CA LEU A 101 10.32 -4.22 11.83
C LEU A 101 9.49 -2.97 11.56
N ARG A 102 9.84 -2.19 10.54
CA ARG A 102 9.04 -1.03 10.11
C ARG A 102 7.71 -1.49 9.54
N LEU A 103 7.66 -2.56 8.73
CA LEU A 103 6.40 -3.16 8.30
C LEU A 103 5.54 -3.56 9.50
N LEU A 104 6.09 -4.33 10.44
CA LEU A 104 5.35 -4.83 11.62
C LEU A 104 4.86 -3.69 12.55
N LYS A 105 5.65 -2.61 12.71
CA LYS A 105 5.26 -1.46 13.52
C LYS A 105 4.26 -0.55 12.82
N THR A 106 4.28 -0.53 11.48
CA THR A 106 3.38 0.32 10.71
C THR A 106 2.00 -0.28 10.74
N LYS A 107 1.10 0.36 11.48
CA LYS A 107 -0.28 -0.12 11.58
C LYS A 107 -1.03 0.00 10.27
N ILE A 108 -0.61 0.81 9.30
CA ILE A 108 -1.29 0.96 7.99
C ILE A 108 -0.36 0.46 6.88
N HIS A 109 -0.65 -0.71 6.33
CA HIS A 109 0.15 -1.27 5.23
C HIS A 109 -0.32 -0.72 3.89
N ARG A 110 0.37 0.30 3.37
CA ARG A 110 0.18 0.76 1.98
C ARG A 110 1.10 -0.04 1.06
N ILE A 111 0.57 -0.51 -0.06
CA ILE A 111 1.33 -1.35 -0.99
C ILE A 111 2.58 -0.63 -1.53
N GLU A 112 2.53 0.70 -1.71
CA GLU A 112 3.69 1.50 -2.10
C GLU A 112 4.82 1.51 -1.06
N GLU A 113 4.47 1.60 0.23
CA GLU A 113 5.45 1.58 1.32
C GLU A 113 5.97 0.16 1.54
N THR A 114 5.10 -0.85 1.41
CA THR A 114 5.50 -2.26 1.39
C THR A 114 6.51 -2.53 0.28
N SER A 115 6.28 -1.99 -0.92
CA SER A 115 7.20 -2.12 -2.05
C SER A 115 8.60 -1.58 -1.74
N ILE A 116 8.69 -0.40 -1.11
CA ILE A 116 9.96 0.21 -0.72
C ILE A 116 10.69 -0.64 0.33
N LEU A 117 9.97 -1.10 1.36
CA LEU A 117 10.56 -1.85 2.46
C LEU A 117 10.99 -3.25 2.04
N PHE A 118 10.26 -3.90 1.13
CA PHE A 118 10.68 -5.17 0.54
C PHE A 118 11.95 -5.04 -0.31
N GLY A 119 12.20 -3.90 -0.95
CA GLY A 119 13.49 -3.63 -1.60
C GLY A 119 14.66 -3.79 -0.62
N LEU A 120 14.54 -3.30 0.61
CA LEU A 120 15.57 -3.48 1.65
C LEU A 120 15.71 -4.95 2.09
N VAL A 121 14.60 -5.68 2.15
CA VAL A 121 14.62 -7.12 2.46
C VAL A 121 15.39 -7.88 1.37
N TYR A 122 15.15 -7.56 0.10
CA TYR A 122 15.88 -8.15 -1.02
C TYR A 122 17.37 -7.78 -1.01
N LEU A 123 17.74 -6.57 -0.59
CA LEU A 123 19.14 -6.22 -0.41
C LEU A 123 19.86 -7.11 0.61
N GLY A 124 19.17 -7.59 1.65
CA GLY A 124 19.68 -8.60 2.58
C GLY A 124 20.06 -9.91 1.88
N GLY A 125 19.22 -10.37 0.93
CA GLY A 125 19.54 -11.49 0.06
C GLY A 125 20.73 -11.20 -0.86
N GLY A 126 20.85 -9.97 -1.37
CA GLY A 126 22.02 -9.54 -2.16
C GLY A 126 23.31 -9.64 -1.38
N GLY A 127 23.32 -9.21 -0.11
CA GLY A 127 24.49 -9.35 0.76
C GLY A 127 24.87 -10.81 1.01
N PHE A 128 23.89 -11.69 1.20
CA PHE A 128 24.14 -13.13 1.34
C PHE A 128 24.82 -13.71 0.10
N TRP A 129 24.30 -13.42 -1.10
CA TRP A 129 24.88 -13.93 -2.35
C TRP A 129 26.27 -13.35 -2.63
N PHE A 130 26.52 -12.09 -2.27
CA PHE A 130 27.85 -11.48 -2.36
C PHE A 130 28.84 -12.14 -1.40
N PHE A 131 28.43 -12.40 -0.15
CA PHE A 131 29.23 -13.15 0.81
C PHE A 131 29.51 -14.57 0.33
N ALA A 132 28.50 -15.27 -0.20
CA ALA A 132 28.67 -16.61 -0.74
C ALA A 132 29.69 -16.65 -1.90
N TYR A 133 29.67 -15.64 -2.76
CA TYR A 133 30.67 -15.48 -3.81
C TYR A 133 32.08 -15.27 -3.22
N ALA A 134 32.26 -14.24 -2.37
CA ALA A 134 33.57 -13.88 -1.82
C ALA A 134 34.14 -14.91 -0.84
N ALA A 135 33.31 -15.79 -0.28
CA ALA A 135 33.73 -16.90 0.58
C ALA A 135 33.84 -18.23 -0.18
N HIS A 136 33.74 -18.22 -1.52
CA HIS A 136 33.85 -19.40 -2.38
C HIS A 136 32.89 -20.53 -1.98
N LEU A 137 31.67 -20.19 -1.54
CA LEU A 137 30.68 -21.17 -1.11
C LEU A 137 30.03 -21.87 -2.32
N HIS A 138 30.02 -23.20 -2.30
CA HIS A 138 29.30 -24.00 -3.30
C HIS A 138 27.83 -24.14 -2.93
N ILE A 139 26.97 -23.34 -3.57
CA ILE A 139 25.51 -23.33 -3.34
C ILE A 139 24.80 -23.87 -4.59
N LEU A 140 23.88 -24.82 -4.40
CA LEU A 140 22.99 -25.34 -5.46
C LEU A 140 23.72 -25.84 -6.73
N HIS A 141 24.99 -26.24 -6.61
CA HIS A 141 25.88 -26.62 -7.72
C HIS A 141 26.11 -25.51 -8.75
N PHE A 142 25.88 -24.25 -8.39
CA PHE A 142 26.14 -23.11 -9.26
C PHE A 142 27.64 -22.82 -9.36
N GLY A 143 28.08 -22.46 -10.57
CA GLY A 143 29.42 -21.92 -10.78
C GLY A 143 29.58 -20.52 -10.16
N PRO A 144 30.82 -20.09 -9.83
CA PRO A 144 31.08 -18.81 -9.16
C PRO A 144 30.45 -17.60 -9.86
N LEU A 145 30.47 -17.59 -11.19
CA LEU A 145 29.87 -16.51 -11.99
C LEU A 145 28.35 -16.40 -11.79
N ILE A 146 27.63 -17.52 -11.66
CA ILE A 146 26.17 -17.50 -11.43
C ILE A 146 25.87 -16.97 -10.02
N ILE A 147 26.68 -17.33 -9.02
CA ILE A 147 26.56 -16.82 -7.65
C ILE A 147 26.77 -15.30 -7.64
N LEU A 148 27.83 -14.81 -8.30
CA LEU A 148 28.10 -13.37 -8.44
C LEU A 148 26.99 -12.63 -9.19
N LEU A 149 26.53 -13.15 -10.33
CA LEU A 149 25.44 -12.55 -11.09
C LEU A 149 24.14 -12.53 -10.28
N THR A 150 23.90 -13.53 -9.44
CA THR A 150 22.77 -13.54 -8.50
C THR A 150 22.91 -12.40 -7.50
N ALA A 151 24.10 -12.19 -6.93
CA ALA A 151 24.39 -11.05 -6.06
C ALA A 151 24.12 -9.71 -6.77
N VAL A 152 24.53 -9.57 -8.03
CA VAL A 152 24.23 -8.38 -8.87
C VAL A 152 22.72 -8.20 -9.02
N HIS A 153 21.95 -9.22 -9.40
CA HIS A 153 20.50 -9.10 -9.57
C HIS A 153 19.79 -8.64 -8.30
N PHE A 154 20.19 -9.17 -7.13
CA PHE A 154 19.61 -8.74 -5.86
C PHE A 154 20.02 -7.32 -5.44
N HIS A 155 21.24 -6.87 -5.78
CA HIS A 155 21.69 -5.47 -5.58
C HIS A 155 21.15 -4.49 -6.64
N TYR A 156 20.49 -4.98 -7.68
CA TYR A 156 19.96 -4.17 -8.77
C TYR A 156 18.44 -4.31 -8.85
N SER A 157 17.93 -5.31 -9.57
CA SER A 157 16.52 -5.42 -9.91
C SER A 157 15.65 -5.71 -8.68
N ALA A 158 16.01 -6.70 -7.86
CA ALA A 158 15.21 -7.08 -6.68
C ALA A 158 15.20 -6.00 -5.58
N PHE A 159 16.24 -5.18 -5.51
CA PHE A 159 16.36 -4.08 -4.55
C PHE A 159 15.74 -2.78 -5.06
N LEU A 160 16.18 -2.27 -6.21
CA LEU A 160 15.87 -0.91 -6.66
C LEU A 160 14.52 -0.80 -7.36
N ILE A 161 14.10 -1.80 -8.12
CA ILE A 161 12.84 -1.75 -8.85
C ILE A 161 11.64 -1.69 -7.90
N PRO A 162 11.56 -2.49 -6.81
CA PRO A 162 10.54 -2.32 -5.80
C PRO A 162 10.54 -0.94 -5.14
N ILE A 163 11.71 -0.35 -4.90
CA ILE A 163 11.82 1.00 -4.35
C ILE A 163 11.26 2.03 -5.33
N PHE A 164 11.70 2.03 -6.59
CA PHE A 164 11.21 2.96 -7.61
C PHE A 164 9.71 2.78 -7.88
N ASN A 165 9.22 1.54 -7.91
CA ASN A 165 7.80 1.24 -8.01
C ASN A 165 7.00 1.77 -6.80
N GLY A 166 7.56 1.69 -5.60
CA GLY A 166 6.94 2.28 -4.42
C GLY A 166 6.92 3.82 -4.45
N LEU A 167 8.00 4.45 -4.93
CA LEU A 167 8.04 5.90 -5.16
C LEU A 167 7.00 6.34 -6.20
N LEU A 168 6.83 5.55 -7.27
CA LEU A 168 5.73 5.72 -8.22
C LEU A 168 4.38 5.63 -7.52
N GLY A 169 4.18 4.69 -6.62
CA GLY A 169 2.94 4.56 -5.85
C GLY A 169 2.62 5.75 -4.96
N ARG A 170 3.62 6.52 -4.51
CA ARG A 170 3.40 7.74 -3.72
C ARG A 170 2.83 8.87 -4.59
N VAL A 171 3.19 8.94 -5.86
CA VAL A 171 2.77 10.00 -6.81
C VAL A 171 1.61 9.59 -7.71
N ASN A 172 1.54 8.32 -8.11
CA ASN A 172 0.53 7.83 -9.03
C ASN A 172 -0.85 7.80 -8.38
N ARG A 173 -1.79 8.48 -9.02
CA ARG A 173 -3.19 8.60 -8.60
C ARG A 173 -4.14 7.80 -9.49
N GLU A 174 -3.70 7.42 -10.68
CA GLU A 174 -4.54 6.73 -11.66
C GLU A 174 -4.36 5.21 -11.59
N LYS A 175 -5.40 4.47 -11.97
CA LYS A 175 -5.37 3.01 -12.12
C LYS A 175 -4.75 2.29 -10.91
N ARG A 176 -5.13 2.69 -9.70
CA ARG A 176 -4.59 2.18 -8.43
C ARG A 176 -4.67 0.65 -8.27
N VAL A 177 -5.70 0.04 -8.86
CA VAL A 177 -5.85 -1.42 -8.88
C VAL A 177 -4.77 -2.08 -9.72
N MET A 178 -4.56 -1.58 -10.95
CA MET A 178 -3.51 -2.06 -11.83
C MET A 178 -2.13 -1.87 -11.19
N TYR A 179 -1.89 -0.71 -10.55
CA TYR A 179 -0.67 -0.47 -9.77
C TYR A 179 -0.48 -1.52 -8.65
N GLY A 180 -1.54 -1.87 -7.92
CA GLY A 180 -1.50 -2.90 -6.88
C GLY A 180 -1.07 -4.27 -7.41
N TRP A 181 -1.67 -4.73 -8.50
CA TRP A 181 -1.30 -6.00 -9.16
C TRP A 181 0.13 -5.98 -9.68
N VAL A 182 0.51 -4.92 -10.41
CA VAL A 182 1.89 -4.73 -10.91
C VAL A 182 2.90 -4.78 -9.77
N THR A 183 2.60 -4.13 -8.64
CA THR A 183 3.48 -4.12 -7.47
C THR A 183 3.65 -5.51 -6.88
N TRP A 184 2.56 -6.27 -6.71
CA TRP A 184 2.65 -7.65 -6.22
C TRP A 184 3.47 -8.55 -7.14
N ILE A 185 3.28 -8.42 -8.45
CA ILE A 185 4.07 -9.19 -9.43
C ILE A 185 5.55 -8.82 -9.30
N ILE A 186 5.89 -7.52 -9.34
CA ILE A 186 7.28 -7.05 -9.14
C ILE A 186 7.88 -7.60 -7.85
N LEU A 187 7.11 -7.65 -6.76
CA LEU A 187 7.58 -8.15 -5.47
C LEU A 187 7.77 -9.66 -5.43
N LEU A 188 7.02 -10.45 -6.20
CA LEU A 188 7.13 -11.92 -6.19
C LEU A 188 8.08 -12.45 -7.28
N SER A 189 8.30 -11.69 -8.34
CA SER A 189 9.11 -12.10 -9.50
C SER A 189 10.55 -12.51 -9.15
N PRO A 190 11.33 -11.83 -8.28
CA PRO A 190 12.68 -12.28 -7.94
C PRO A 190 12.73 -13.71 -7.40
N LEU A 191 11.74 -14.10 -6.57
CA LEU A 191 11.64 -15.47 -6.05
C LEU A 191 11.26 -16.46 -7.14
N LEU A 192 10.30 -16.09 -8.00
CA LEU A 192 9.84 -16.94 -9.09
C LEU A 192 10.95 -17.18 -10.14
N ILE A 193 11.72 -16.16 -10.48
CA ILE A 193 12.86 -16.24 -11.39
C ILE A 193 13.97 -17.11 -10.78
N ALA A 194 14.28 -16.95 -9.49
CA ALA A 194 15.26 -17.79 -8.82
C ALA A 194 14.86 -19.28 -8.83
N LEU A 195 13.58 -19.58 -8.60
CA LEU A 195 13.04 -20.94 -8.73
C LEU A 195 13.11 -21.47 -10.17
N GLY A 196 12.84 -20.61 -11.16
CA GLY A 196 12.95 -20.95 -12.58
C GLY A 196 14.36 -21.37 -12.98
N ILE A 197 15.34 -20.52 -12.70
CA ILE A 197 16.76 -20.78 -12.99
C ILE A 197 17.24 -22.06 -12.29
N THR A 198 16.77 -22.32 -11.07
CA THR A 198 17.21 -23.47 -10.27
C THR A 198 16.58 -24.79 -10.71
N TYR A 199 15.28 -24.80 -11.03
CA TYR A 199 14.52 -26.05 -11.13
C TYR A 199 13.85 -26.31 -12.48
N SER A 200 13.55 -25.28 -13.30
CA SER A 200 12.78 -25.49 -14.53
C SER A 200 12.95 -24.38 -15.57
N LYS A 201 13.45 -24.75 -16.75
CA LYS A 201 13.57 -23.85 -17.91
C LYS A 201 12.21 -23.26 -18.35
N THR A 202 11.13 -24.04 -18.23
CA THR A 202 9.77 -23.56 -18.54
C THR A 202 9.30 -22.54 -17.51
N LEU A 203 9.62 -22.77 -16.23
CA LEU A 203 9.31 -21.81 -15.18
C LEU A 203 10.12 -20.52 -15.35
N ASP A 204 11.39 -20.62 -15.76
CA ASP A 204 12.25 -19.46 -16.03
C ASP A 204 11.63 -18.53 -17.08
N ILE A 205 11.29 -19.03 -18.27
CA ILE A 205 10.72 -18.20 -19.33
C ILE A 205 9.35 -17.60 -18.93
N LEU A 206 8.50 -18.35 -18.24
CA LEU A 206 7.23 -17.84 -17.74
C LEU A 206 7.44 -16.76 -16.68
N ALA A 207 8.39 -16.96 -15.75
CA ALA A 207 8.72 -16.00 -14.71
C ALA A 207 9.26 -14.69 -15.29
N VAL A 208 10.20 -14.77 -16.24
CA VAL A 208 10.76 -13.62 -16.94
C VAL A 208 9.68 -12.91 -17.77
N GLY A 209 8.82 -13.65 -18.46
CA GLY A 209 7.70 -13.10 -19.23
C GLY A 209 6.68 -12.35 -18.37
N ILE A 210 6.27 -12.93 -17.24
CA ILE A 210 5.38 -12.30 -16.25
C ILE A 210 6.03 -11.03 -15.69
N TYR A 211 7.32 -11.08 -15.35
CA TYR A 211 8.05 -9.93 -14.83
C TYR A 211 8.16 -8.82 -15.88
N MET A 212 8.50 -9.16 -17.13
CA MET A 212 8.54 -8.22 -18.25
C MET A 212 7.18 -7.54 -18.45
N ALA A 213 6.07 -8.30 -18.48
CA ALA A 213 4.74 -7.73 -18.61
C ALA A 213 4.42 -6.74 -17.47
N ALA A 214 4.80 -7.06 -16.23
CA ALA A 214 4.64 -6.16 -15.11
C ALA A 214 5.47 -4.87 -15.25
N LEU A 215 6.71 -4.95 -15.75
CA LEU A 215 7.55 -3.78 -16.01
C LEU A 215 7.00 -2.90 -17.15
N TYR A 216 6.43 -3.50 -18.19
CA TYR A 216 5.75 -2.76 -19.27
C TYR A 216 4.51 -2.02 -18.74
N LEU A 217 3.69 -2.69 -17.93
CA LEU A 217 2.55 -2.06 -17.27
C LEU A 217 2.99 -0.98 -16.27
N ASN A 218 4.12 -1.18 -15.59
CA ASN A 218 4.73 -0.17 -14.74
C ASN A 218 5.16 1.07 -15.52
N SER A 219 5.81 0.87 -16.67
CA SER A 219 6.18 1.94 -17.59
C SER A 219 4.94 2.71 -18.07
N TYR A 220 3.89 2.00 -18.48
CA TYR A 220 2.62 2.63 -18.83
C TYR A 220 2.07 3.53 -17.69
N LEU A 221 2.14 3.07 -16.43
CA LEU A 221 1.76 3.88 -15.26
C LEU A 221 2.66 5.11 -15.09
N ILE A 222 3.98 4.98 -15.29
CA ILE A 222 4.92 6.12 -15.28
C ILE A 222 4.51 7.16 -16.33
N PHE A 223 4.13 6.75 -17.53
CA PHE A 223 3.72 7.68 -18.59
C PHE A 223 2.36 8.35 -18.33
N LYS A 224 1.46 7.70 -17.60
CA LYS A 224 0.18 8.29 -17.15
C LYS A 224 0.30 9.14 -15.89
N THR A 225 1.36 8.96 -15.12
CA THR A 225 1.56 9.71 -13.88
C THR A 225 1.93 11.17 -14.18
N ALA A 226 1.26 12.09 -13.48
CA ALA A 226 1.63 13.49 -13.43
C ALA A 226 2.77 13.69 -12.42
N PHE A 227 3.87 14.30 -12.87
CA PHE A 227 5.05 14.62 -12.06
C PHE A 227 5.11 16.12 -11.80
N ARG A 228 5.60 16.50 -10.62
CA ARG A 228 5.81 17.90 -10.25
C ARG A 228 7.02 18.49 -10.95
N SER A 229 8.11 17.72 -11.05
CA SER A 229 9.35 18.17 -11.68
C SER A 229 9.40 17.78 -13.16
N LYS A 230 9.62 18.76 -14.06
CA LYS A 230 9.88 18.48 -15.48
C LYS A 230 11.12 17.61 -15.67
N THR A 231 12.21 17.94 -14.97
CA THR A 231 13.46 17.16 -15.01
C THR A 231 13.24 15.75 -14.44
N GLY A 232 12.53 15.64 -13.30
CA GLY A 232 12.18 14.35 -12.71
C GLY A 232 11.41 13.46 -13.68
N LYS A 233 10.37 14.02 -14.32
CA LYS A 233 9.56 13.37 -15.35
C LYS A 233 10.39 12.79 -16.49
N VAL A 234 11.30 13.59 -17.06
CA VAL A 234 12.12 13.17 -18.21
C VAL A 234 13.06 12.04 -17.81
N LEU A 235 13.77 12.18 -16.69
CA LEU A 235 14.73 11.18 -16.23
C LEU A 235 14.07 9.84 -15.87
N ILE A 236 12.92 9.88 -15.18
CA ILE A 236 12.17 8.67 -14.81
C ILE A 236 11.61 7.97 -16.07
N ARG A 237 11.09 8.72 -17.03
CA ARG A 237 10.60 8.14 -18.29
C ARG A 237 11.71 7.56 -19.15
N LEU A 238 12.85 8.25 -19.25
CA LEU A 238 14.03 7.76 -19.95
C LEU A 238 14.51 6.44 -19.34
N SER A 239 14.66 6.40 -18.02
CA SER A 239 14.99 5.18 -17.26
C SER A 239 14.02 4.03 -17.59
N SER A 240 12.72 4.31 -17.60
CA SER A 240 11.68 3.32 -17.89
C SER A 240 11.77 2.77 -19.33
N VAL A 241 12.05 3.64 -20.32
CA VAL A 241 12.21 3.21 -21.72
C VAL A 241 13.44 2.33 -21.89
N VAL A 242 14.57 2.72 -21.28
CA VAL A 242 15.79 1.91 -21.33
C VAL A 242 15.56 0.55 -20.67
N LEU A 243 14.85 0.50 -19.54
CA LEU A 243 14.50 -0.75 -18.87
C LEU A 243 13.63 -1.66 -19.74
N MET A 244 12.67 -1.10 -20.48
CA MET A 244 11.84 -1.87 -21.41
C MET A 244 12.66 -2.49 -22.53
N ILE A 245 13.65 -1.78 -23.05
CA ILE A 245 14.53 -2.31 -24.10
C ILE A 245 15.42 -3.41 -23.53
N THR A 246 16.04 -3.19 -22.38
CA THR A 246 17.01 -4.14 -21.80
C THR A 246 16.37 -5.42 -21.29
N ILE A 247 15.12 -5.38 -20.79
CA ILE A 247 14.42 -6.59 -20.35
C ILE A 247 14.01 -7.49 -21.53
N CYS A 248 13.83 -6.94 -22.73
CA CYS A 248 13.62 -7.76 -23.94
C CYS A 248 14.81 -8.69 -24.19
N PHE A 249 16.05 -8.23 -23.98
CA PHE A 249 17.23 -9.09 -24.11
C PHE A 249 17.24 -10.22 -23.09
N SER A 250 16.78 -9.99 -21.85
CA SER A 250 16.62 -11.06 -20.85
C SER A 250 15.58 -12.09 -21.28
N PHE A 251 14.48 -11.65 -21.87
CA PHE A 251 13.46 -12.56 -22.41
C PHE A 251 13.99 -13.37 -23.60
N ILE A 252 14.70 -12.71 -24.53
CA ILE A 252 15.37 -13.39 -25.67
C ILE A 252 16.36 -14.44 -25.17
N TYR A 253 17.18 -14.10 -24.18
CA TYR A 253 18.13 -15.04 -23.56
C TYR A 253 17.41 -16.25 -22.94
N SER A 254 16.39 -16.01 -22.10
CA SER A 254 15.61 -17.09 -21.46
C SER A 254 14.89 -17.97 -22.49
N PHE A 255 14.35 -17.37 -23.56
CA PHE A 255 13.76 -18.10 -24.67
C PHE A 255 14.78 -18.96 -25.42
N GLY A 256 15.99 -18.45 -25.66
CA GLY A 256 17.10 -19.22 -26.22
C GLY A 256 17.50 -20.41 -25.35
N VAL A 257 17.61 -20.21 -24.02
CA VAL A 257 17.88 -21.30 -23.06
C VAL A 257 16.77 -22.35 -23.08
N PHE A 258 15.51 -21.93 -23.16
CA PHE A 258 14.36 -22.83 -23.27
C PHE A 258 14.39 -23.67 -24.55
N ARG A 259 14.75 -23.05 -25.69
CA ARG A 259 14.89 -23.71 -27.00
C ARG A 259 16.20 -24.48 -27.18
N GLN A 260 17.14 -24.35 -26.23
CA GLN A 260 18.52 -24.85 -26.34
C GLN A 260 19.33 -24.21 -27.48
N GLU A 261 18.92 -23.02 -27.92
CA GLU A 261 19.54 -22.23 -28.99
C GLU A 261 19.90 -20.85 -28.41
N VAL A 262 20.93 -20.80 -27.57
CA VAL A 262 21.32 -19.56 -26.89
C VAL A 262 22.02 -18.63 -27.88
N THR A 263 21.35 -17.53 -28.22
CA THR A 263 21.86 -16.52 -29.17
C THR A 263 22.71 -15.43 -28.51
N LEU A 264 22.50 -15.19 -27.21
CA LEU A 264 23.21 -14.17 -26.43
C LEU A 264 24.07 -14.84 -25.36
N THR A 265 25.36 -14.55 -25.35
CA THR A 265 26.27 -15.09 -24.33
C THR A 265 26.08 -14.36 -22.99
N ILE A 266 26.49 -15.01 -21.90
CA ILE A 266 26.47 -14.40 -20.56
C ILE A 266 27.29 -13.09 -20.55
N SER A 267 28.46 -13.09 -21.19
CA SER A 267 29.30 -11.90 -21.32
C SER A 267 28.60 -10.76 -22.06
N GLN A 268 27.90 -11.05 -23.15
CA GLN A 268 27.08 -10.05 -23.85
C GLN A 268 25.97 -9.50 -22.95
N MET A 269 25.28 -10.38 -22.21
CA MET A 269 24.22 -9.98 -21.27
C MET A 269 24.73 -9.07 -20.15
N ILE A 270 25.94 -9.29 -19.63
CA ILE A 270 26.57 -8.40 -18.64
C ILE A 270 26.66 -6.98 -19.18
N TRP A 271 27.03 -6.79 -20.45
CA TRP A 271 27.14 -5.47 -21.06
C TRP A 271 25.77 -4.87 -21.45
N ILE A 272 25.00 -5.56 -22.29
CA ILE A 272 23.77 -4.99 -22.89
C ILE A 272 22.63 -4.88 -21.90
N HIS A 273 22.59 -5.74 -20.88
CA HIS A 273 21.57 -5.70 -19.83
C HIS A 273 22.16 -5.15 -18.53
N GLY A 274 23.28 -5.69 -18.03
CA GLY A 274 23.86 -5.28 -16.75
C GLY A 274 24.35 -3.83 -16.73
N VAL A 275 25.37 -3.52 -17.54
CA VAL A 275 26.01 -2.19 -17.60
C VAL A 275 25.01 -1.13 -18.07
N VAL A 276 24.25 -1.39 -19.13
CA VAL A 276 23.22 -0.45 -19.60
C VAL A 276 22.16 -0.17 -18.53
N ASN A 277 21.75 -1.15 -17.71
CA ASN A 277 20.82 -0.89 -16.61
C ASN A 277 21.46 -0.09 -15.47
N ALA A 278 22.74 -0.30 -15.16
CA ALA A 278 23.45 0.50 -14.16
C ALA A 278 23.41 2.00 -14.50
N PHE A 279 23.77 2.36 -15.73
CA PHE A 279 23.94 3.75 -16.13
C PHE A 279 22.69 4.36 -16.77
N GLY A 280 21.98 3.60 -17.60
CA GLY A 280 20.81 4.07 -18.37
C GLY A 280 19.48 3.95 -17.63
N VAL A 281 19.38 3.08 -16.63
CA VAL A 281 18.15 2.91 -15.83
C VAL A 281 18.31 3.49 -14.43
N ILE A 282 19.28 3.02 -13.66
CA ILE A 282 19.34 3.33 -12.23
C ILE A 282 19.76 4.78 -11.96
N LEU A 283 20.81 5.28 -12.62
CA LEU A 283 21.26 6.67 -12.40
C LEU A 283 20.18 7.71 -12.74
N PRO A 284 19.52 7.66 -13.93
CA PRO A 284 18.41 8.57 -14.22
C PRO A 284 17.22 8.38 -13.28
N ALA A 285 16.89 7.15 -12.86
CA ALA A 285 15.84 6.92 -11.88
C ALA A 285 16.16 7.58 -10.53
N LEU A 286 17.35 7.34 -9.97
CA LEU A 286 17.77 7.95 -8.70
C LEU A 286 17.73 9.48 -8.77
N ALA A 287 18.30 10.06 -9.83
CA ALA A 287 18.29 11.51 -10.03
C ALA A 287 16.88 12.06 -10.22
N GLY A 288 16.05 11.37 -11.01
CA GLY A 288 14.67 11.75 -11.31
C GLY A 288 13.78 11.72 -10.08
N TRP A 289 13.82 10.63 -9.30
CA TRP A 289 13.06 10.51 -8.05
C TRP A 289 13.53 11.47 -6.97
N ARG A 290 14.83 11.82 -6.95
CA ARG A 290 15.35 12.87 -6.05
C ARG A 290 14.81 14.26 -6.40
N LYS A 291 14.63 14.56 -7.69
CA LYS A 291 14.02 15.81 -8.14
C LYS A 291 12.51 15.85 -7.90
N GLU A 292 11.82 14.71 -8.03
CA GLU A 292 10.39 14.62 -7.73
C GLU A 292 10.10 14.68 -6.21
N ASN A 293 11.00 14.13 -5.39
CA ASN A 293 10.94 14.10 -3.93
C ASN A 293 9.57 13.65 -3.36
N PRO A 294 9.10 12.46 -3.74
CA PRO A 294 7.77 11.98 -3.37
C PRO A 294 7.68 11.70 -1.87
N GLN A 295 6.83 12.47 -1.19
CA GLN A 295 6.62 12.33 0.25
C GLN A 295 5.75 11.10 0.57
N PRO A 296 6.05 10.37 1.66
CA PRO A 296 5.16 9.33 2.15
C PRO A 296 3.80 9.92 2.51
N SER A 297 2.76 9.16 2.25
CA SER A 297 1.37 9.61 2.33
C SER A 297 0.75 9.47 3.73
N ASP A 298 1.54 9.11 4.74
CA ASP A 298 1.13 8.77 6.12
C ASP A 298 1.63 9.78 7.17
N ALA A 299 1.34 11.07 6.97
CA ALA A 299 1.52 12.08 8.02
C ALA A 299 0.28 12.26 8.92
N SER A 300 -0.74 11.39 8.84
CA SER A 300 -1.98 11.50 9.61
C SER A 300 -2.17 10.35 10.59
N VAL A 301 -2.36 10.67 11.87
CA VAL A 301 -2.67 9.70 12.92
C VAL A 301 -4.15 9.37 12.85
N LYS A 302 -4.52 8.41 11.99
CA LYS A 302 -5.89 7.91 11.91
C LYS A 302 -6.26 7.18 13.20
N VAL A 303 -7.40 7.53 13.79
CA VAL A 303 -7.91 6.86 14.98
C VAL A 303 -8.93 5.80 14.57
N PHE A 304 -8.62 4.54 14.83
CA PHE A 304 -9.50 3.40 14.56
C PHE A 304 -10.14 2.88 15.85
N SER A 305 -11.31 2.25 15.73
CA SER A 305 -11.92 1.55 16.86
C SER A 305 -11.08 0.35 17.30
N ARG A 306 -11.10 0.08 18.59
CA ARG A 306 -10.49 -1.06 19.29
C ARG A 306 -11.49 -2.20 19.53
N ILE A 307 -12.76 -2.01 19.18
CA ILE A 307 -13.79 -3.05 19.28
C ILE A 307 -13.68 -3.94 18.04
N TYR A 308 -13.34 -5.21 18.24
CA TYR A 308 -13.33 -6.22 17.19
C TYR A 308 -14.57 -7.10 17.30
N GLY A 309 -15.12 -7.53 16.17
CA GLY A 309 -16.26 -8.45 16.19
C GLY A 309 -15.85 -9.83 16.68
N LYS A 310 -16.81 -10.54 17.29
CA LYS A 310 -16.72 -11.97 17.58
C LYS A 310 -17.32 -12.75 16.38
N ARG A 311 -17.56 -14.05 16.55
CA ARG A 311 -18.21 -14.88 15.51
C ARG A 311 -19.57 -14.31 15.06
N THR A 312 -20.30 -13.70 16.00
CA THR A 312 -21.59 -13.04 15.75
C THR A 312 -21.61 -11.65 16.39
N ILE A 313 -22.16 -10.66 15.67
CA ILE A 313 -22.18 -9.22 16.05
C ILE A 313 -23.62 -8.70 16.27
N GLY A 314 -24.64 -9.58 16.19
CA GLY A 314 -26.06 -9.20 16.26
C GLY A 314 -26.45 -8.30 17.45
N LYS A 315 -27.70 -7.83 17.51
CA LYS A 315 -28.18 -6.71 18.37
C LYS A 315 -27.62 -6.58 19.80
N ASN A 316 -27.35 -7.69 20.49
CA ASN A 316 -26.83 -7.71 21.87
C ASN A 316 -25.29 -7.75 21.96
N PHE A 317 -24.57 -7.65 20.84
CA PHE A 317 -23.12 -7.78 20.80
C PHE A 317 -22.41 -6.79 21.72
N LEU A 318 -22.81 -5.51 21.67
CA LEU A 318 -22.17 -4.46 22.46
C LEU A 318 -22.43 -4.66 23.96
N HIS A 319 -23.65 -5.09 24.32
CA HIS A 319 -23.98 -5.50 25.69
C HIS A 319 -23.10 -6.67 26.16
N ASN A 320 -22.94 -7.70 25.32
CA ASN A 320 -22.16 -8.91 25.63
C ASN A 320 -20.65 -8.65 25.80
N ILE A 321 -20.12 -7.58 25.21
CA ILE A 321 -18.73 -7.14 25.42
C ILE A 321 -18.63 -6.01 26.46
N HIS A 322 -19.75 -5.69 27.13
CA HIS A 322 -19.91 -4.60 28.09
C HIS A 322 -19.39 -3.26 27.56
N ALA A 323 -19.64 -2.97 26.28
CA ALA A 323 -19.21 -1.72 25.63
C ALA A 323 -20.32 -0.66 25.57
N GLU A 324 -21.58 -1.04 25.78
CA GLU A 324 -22.72 -0.12 25.88
C GLU A 324 -22.64 0.74 27.14
N ASN A 325 -23.11 1.99 27.05
CA ASN A 325 -23.31 2.88 28.20
C ASN A 325 -24.71 3.53 28.14
N ASN A 326 -25.08 4.21 29.23
CA ASN A 326 -26.40 4.81 29.40
C ASN A 326 -26.51 6.22 28.78
N ILE A 327 -25.51 6.68 28.03
CA ILE A 327 -25.57 7.99 27.37
C ILE A 327 -26.54 7.87 26.19
N GLN A 328 -27.60 8.68 26.23
CA GLN A 328 -28.52 8.78 25.11
C GLN A 328 -27.99 9.77 24.08
N TYR A 329 -28.08 9.38 22.81
CA TYR A 329 -27.74 10.22 21.66
C TYR A 329 -28.97 10.30 20.77
N SER A 330 -29.27 11.50 20.27
CA SER A 330 -30.40 11.68 19.37
C SER A 330 -30.08 11.31 17.91
N GLY A 331 -28.80 11.35 17.51
CA GLY A 331 -28.38 11.08 16.14
C GLY A 331 -26.97 10.51 16.00
N LEU A 332 -26.51 10.45 14.75
CA LEU A 332 -25.19 9.92 14.36
C LEU A 332 -24.03 10.87 14.67
N VAL A 333 -24.32 12.17 14.79
CA VAL A 333 -23.39 13.20 15.24
C VAL A 333 -24.08 14.12 16.25
N ASP A 334 -23.31 14.76 17.13
CA ASP A 334 -23.88 15.78 18.04
C ASP A 334 -24.18 17.09 17.30
N ASP A 335 -23.31 17.43 16.34
CA ASP A 335 -23.34 18.70 15.61
C ASP A 335 -22.61 18.51 14.27
N MET A 336 -23.28 18.76 13.15
CA MET A 336 -22.72 18.63 11.81
C MET A 336 -21.57 19.62 11.56
N ARG A 337 -21.47 20.73 12.31
CA ARG A 337 -20.32 21.67 12.25
C ARG A 337 -19.01 21.01 12.65
N SER A 338 -19.05 19.93 13.43
CA SER A 338 -17.86 19.13 13.75
C SER A 338 -17.20 18.50 12.52
N LEU A 339 -17.93 18.39 11.41
CA LEU A 339 -17.46 17.88 10.13
C LEU A 339 -16.94 18.98 9.18
N ARG A 340 -17.01 20.27 9.57
CA ARG A 340 -16.63 21.41 8.73
C ARG A 340 -15.19 21.27 8.20
N SER A 341 -15.03 21.59 6.92
CA SER A 341 -13.75 21.68 6.20
C SER A 341 -13.86 22.73 5.09
N ASN A 342 -12.77 23.02 4.37
CA ASN A 342 -12.82 23.97 3.25
C ASN A 342 -13.81 23.54 2.15
N ASP A 343 -14.08 22.24 2.02
CA ASP A 343 -14.97 21.69 0.99
C ASP A 343 -16.39 21.39 1.54
N PHE A 344 -16.64 21.68 2.83
CA PHE A 344 -17.91 21.34 3.48
C PHE A 344 -18.28 22.32 4.59
N SER A 345 -19.43 22.96 4.44
CA SER A 345 -20.09 23.73 5.49
C SER A 345 -21.54 23.28 5.63
N PRO A 346 -22.02 22.93 6.84
CA PRO A 346 -23.38 22.47 7.04
C PRO A 346 -24.44 23.54 6.75
N GLU A 347 -24.07 24.82 6.78
CA GLU A 347 -24.98 25.95 6.49
C GLU A 347 -25.47 25.97 5.04
N HIS A 348 -24.76 25.29 4.13
CA HIS A 348 -25.19 25.14 2.73
C HIS A 348 -26.16 23.98 2.51
N LEU A 349 -26.41 23.13 3.52
CA LEU A 349 -27.31 21.99 3.39
C LEU A 349 -28.75 22.39 3.71
N THR A 350 -29.71 21.68 3.13
CA THR A 350 -31.11 21.77 3.56
C THR A 350 -31.22 21.39 5.05
N PRO A 351 -31.97 22.15 5.89
CA PRO A 351 -32.11 21.86 7.32
C PRO A 351 -32.56 20.43 7.65
N LEU A 352 -33.37 19.82 6.77
CA LEU A 352 -33.83 18.46 6.92
C LEU A 352 -32.69 17.43 6.89
N ILE A 353 -31.65 17.66 6.08
CA ILE A 353 -30.46 16.79 6.04
C ILE A 353 -29.67 16.91 7.35
N VAL A 354 -29.48 18.13 7.86
CA VAL A 354 -28.79 18.36 9.15
C VAL A 354 -29.55 17.65 10.28
N SER A 355 -30.87 17.85 10.33
CA SER A 355 -31.75 17.19 11.28
C SER A 355 -31.66 15.66 11.23
N PHE A 356 -31.59 15.05 10.04
CA PHE A 356 -31.43 13.60 9.93
C PHE A 356 -30.15 13.06 10.60
N TYR A 357 -29.03 13.77 10.53
CA TYR A 357 -27.77 13.33 11.14
C TYR A 357 -27.69 13.64 12.64
N GLU A 358 -28.34 14.70 13.11
CA GLU A 358 -28.34 15.12 14.53
C GLU A 358 -29.49 14.49 15.35
N GLN A 359 -30.61 14.18 14.71
CA GLN A 359 -31.85 13.64 15.31
C GLN A 359 -32.30 12.35 14.60
N THR A 360 -31.36 11.48 14.24
CA THR A 360 -31.62 10.24 13.47
C THR A 360 -32.67 9.32 14.09
N LYS A 361 -32.92 9.39 15.40
CA LYS A 361 -33.99 8.64 16.08
C LYS A 361 -35.41 8.97 15.57
N ASP A 362 -35.60 10.18 15.04
CA ASP A 362 -36.90 10.71 14.57
C ASP A 362 -37.13 10.41 13.08
N TYR A 363 -36.34 9.50 12.52
CA TYR A 363 -36.41 9.14 11.11
C TYR A 363 -36.54 7.63 10.95
N GLU A 364 -37.44 7.27 10.05
CA GLU A 364 -37.58 5.90 9.58
C GLU A 364 -36.87 5.74 8.25
N VAL A 365 -36.21 4.61 8.05
CA VAL A 365 -35.43 4.34 6.84
C VAL A 365 -35.93 3.05 6.18
N LYS A 366 -36.27 3.15 4.90
CA LYS A 366 -36.44 2.01 4.00
C LYS A 366 -35.25 1.92 3.07
N ALA A 367 -34.90 0.71 2.65
CA ALA A 367 -33.83 0.51 1.69
C ALA A 367 -34.26 -0.46 0.59
N LYS A 368 -33.70 -0.25 -0.59
CA LYS A 368 -33.76 -1.15 -1.73
C LYS A 368 -32.33 -1.46 -2.17
N VAL A 369 -31.99 -2.74 -2.24
CA VAL A 369 -30.63 -3.20 -2.52
C VAL A 369 -30.54 -3.77 -3.94
N THR A 370 -29.63 -3.23 -4.73
CA THR A 370 -29.40 -3.66 -6.11
C THR A 370 -27.95 -4.10 -6.29
N TRP A 371 -27.75 -5.40 -6.54
CA TRP A 371 -26.43 -5.98 -6.81
C TRP A 371 -26.14 -5.97 -8.31
N SER A 372 -24.90 -5.63 -8.69
CA SER A 372 -24.46 -5.67 -10.09
C SER A 372 -24.41 -7.10 -10.61
N THR A 373 -24.72 -7.30 -11.90
CA THR A 373 -24.88 -8.62 -12.53
C THR A 373 -23.67 -9.54 -12.35
N TRP A 374 -22.46 -8.98 -12.45
CA TRP A 374 -21.21 -9.73 -12.27
C TRP A 374 -20.96 -10.19 -10.82
N PHE A 375 -21.60 -9.55 -9.84
CA PHE A 375 -21.44 -9.85 -8.41
C PHE A 375 -22.57 -10.73 -7.84
N GLN A 376 -23.69 -10.88 -8.55
CA GLN A 376 -24.83 -11.71 -8.16
C GLN A 376 -24.48 -13.12 -7.63
N PRO A 377 -23.60 -13.93 -8.27
CA PRO A 377 -23.25 -15.24 -7.72
C PRO A 377 -22.56 -15.15 -6.35
N PHE A 378 -21.71 -14.14 -6.16
CA PHE A 378 -21.05 -13.88 -4.88
C PHE A 378 -22.02 -13.31 -3.84
N ALA A 379 -23.02 -12.54 -4.26
CA ALA A 379 -24.02 -11.95 -3.39
C ALA A 379 -24.84 -13.02 -2.63
N LYS A 380 -25.20 -14.14 -3.27
CA LYS A 380 -25.92 -15.25 -2.61
C LYS A 380 -25.07 -15.92 -1.52
N MET A 381 -23.80 -16.18 -1.81
CA MET A 381 -22.86 -16.73 -0.81
C MET A 381 -22.64 -15.72 0.33
N TYR A 382 -22.52 -14.44 -0.01
CA TYR A 382 -22.37 -13.36 0.94
C TYR A 382 -23.59 -13.20 1.86
N GLU A 383 -24.80 -13.34 1.34
CA GLU A 383 -26.04 -13.29 2.12
C GLU A 383 -26.04 -14.34 3.24
N TYR A 384 -25.65 -15.57 2.91
CA TYR A 384 -25.56 -16.66 3.88
C TYR A 384 -24.55 -16.36 5.00
N ILE A 385 -23.38 -15.83 4.64
CA ILE A 385 -22.32 -15.49 5.60
C ILE A 385 -22.73 -14.28 6.45
N SER A 386 -23.27 -13.23 5.84
CA SER A 386 -23.70 -12.01 6.52
C SER A 386 -24.86 -12.26 7.47
N LYS A 387 -25.80 -13.15 7.10
CA LYS A 387 -26.89 -13.59 7.98
C LYS A 387 -26.37 -14.27 9.24
N ARG A 388 -25.40 -15.18 9.09
CA ARG A 388 -24.78 -15.90 10.22
C ARG A 388 -23.97 -14.98 11.13
N THR A 389 -23.28 -14.00 10.56
CA THR A 389 -22.44 -13.07 11.33
C THR A 389 -23.25 -11.94 11.96
N GLY A 390 -24.44 -11.62 11.42
CA GLY A 390 -25.30 -10.54 11.88
C GLY A 390 -24.71 -9.16 11.61
N GLN A 391 -23.98 -9.02 10.50
CA GLN A 391 -23.26 -7.80 10.14
C GLN A 391 -23.22 -7.60 8.63
N ILE A 392 -23.58 -6.39 8.20
CA ILE A 392 -23.76 -5.99 6.78
C ILE A 392 -24.63 -7.03 6.03
N HIS A 393 -25.70 -7.50 6.69
CA HIS A 393 -26.67 -8.41 6.12
C HIS A 393 -27.66 -7.62 5.25
N LEU A 394 -27.35 -7.57 3.96
CA LEU A 394 -28.14 -6.89 2.94
C LEU A 394 -28.98 -7.92 2.17
N SER A 395 -30.23 -7.56 1.89
CA SER A 395 -31.15 -8.37 1.08
C SER A 395 -30.58 -8.60 -0.33
N THR A 396 -30.79 -9.80 -0.88
CA THR A 396 -30.63 -10.08 -2.32
C THR A 396 -31.93 -9.85 -3.09
N ASN A 397 -33.07 -9.74 -2.40
CA ASN A 397 -34.33 -9.33 -3.01
C ASN A 397 -34.28 -7.81 -3.33
N PRO A 398 -34.54 -7.39 -4.59
CA PRO A 398 -34.59 -5.98 -4.99
C PRO A 398 -35.81 -5.19 -4.49
N ASP A 399 -36.66 -5.76 -3.64
CA ASP A 399 -37.78 -5.04 -3.05
C ASP A 399 -37.37 -4.07 -1.93
N TRP A 400 -38.25 -3.11 -1.65
CA TRP A 400 -38.11 -2.21 -0.51
C TRP A 400 -38.40 -2.95 0.79
N TYR A 401 -37.52 -2.78 1.78
CA TYR A 401 -37.74 -3.29 3.13
C TYR A 401 -37.44 -2.24 4.19
N ARG A 402 -38.15 -2.32 5.32
CA ARG A 402 -38.00 -1.38 6.43
C ARG A 402 -36.80 -1.75 7.31
N MET A 403 -36.07 -0.73 7.77
CA MET A 403 -34.97 -0.88 8.72
C MET A 403 -35.32 -0.22 10.05
N HIS A 404 -35.57 -1.02 11.09
CA HIS A 404 -35.76 -0.51 12.43
C HIS A 404 -34.41 -0.05 12.99
N SER A 405 -34.36 1.17 13.51
CA SER A 405 -33.14 1.80 14.00
C SER A 405 -33.14 1.91 15.51
N THR A 406 -32.00 1.61 16.14
CA THR A 406 -31.76 1.88 17.56
C THR A 406 -30.39 2.51 17.72
N ILE A 407 -30.32 3.59 18.50
CA ILE A 407 -29.06 4.28 18.82
C ILE A 407 -28.72 4.00 20.28
N LYS A 408 -27.48 3.58 20.53
CA LYS A 408 -26.95 3.34 21.88
C LYS A 408 -25.61 4.01 22.07
N GLY A 409 -25.33 4.52 23.27
CA GLY A 409 -24.02 5.04 23.62
C GLY A 409 -22.98 3.93 23.82
N VAL A 410 -21.72 4.21 23.50
CA VAL A 410 -20.60 3.28 23.63
C VAL A 410 -19.45 3.91 24.41
N TYR A 411 -18.86 3.16 25.34
CA TYR A 411 -17.73 3.63 26.13
C TYR A 411 -16.52 3.99 25.26
N SER A 412 -16.18 5.29 25.23
CA SER A 412 -15.03 5.82 24.50
C SER A 412 -13.70 5.17 24.92
N LYS A 413 -13.55 4.77 26.20
CA LYS A 413 -12.37 4.05 26.69
C LYS A 413 -12.20 2.67 26.03
N LYS A 414 -13.30 1.95 25.77
CA LYS A 414 -13.28 0.63 25.13
C LYS A 414 -13.09 0.72 23.62
N ASP A 415 -13.74 1.69 22.97
CA ASP A 415 -13.60 1.89 21.53
C ASP A 415 -12.26 2.58 21.17
N GLY A 416 -11.77 3.50 21.98
CA GLY A 416 -10.57 4.29 21.71
C GLY A 416 -10.81 5.57 20.90
N ARG A 417 -12.01 5.75 20.33
CA ARG A 417 -12.47 7.04 19.75
C ARG A 417 -13.33 7.81 20.76
N LYS A 418 -13.59 9.09 20.50
CA LYS A 418 -14.36 9.98 21.40
C LYS A 418 -15.84 10.03 21.02
N LYS A 419 -16.72 10.09 22.03
CA LYS A 419 -18.18 10.20 21.87
C LYS A 419 -18.72 9.17 20.88
N VAL A 420 -18.49 7.90 21.17
CA VAL A 420 -18.86 6.81 20.26
C VAL A 420 -20.33 6.43 20.50
N ARG A 421 -21.05 6.22 19.41
CA ARG A 421 -22.44 5.78 19.42
C ARG A 421 -22.63 4.65 18.42
N ALA A 422 -23.45 3.68 18.78
CA ALA A 422 -23.79 2.56 17.94
C ALA A 422 -25.13 2.81 17.27
N TRP A 423 -25.17 2.71 15.95
CA TRP A 423 -26.40 2.61 15.19
C TRP A 423 -26.61 1.15 14.82
N ILE A 424 -27.63 0.55 15.44
CA ILE A 424 -28.01 -0.84 15.26
C ILE A 424 -29.25 -0.84 14.38
N ARG A 425 -29.20 -1.56 13.26
CA ARG A 425 -30.34 -1.73 12.36
C ARG A 425 -30.80 -3.17 12.30
N THR A 426 -32.11 -3.39 12.38
CA THR A 426 -32.75 -4.71 12.18
C THR A 426 -33.77 -4.66 11.06
N ASN A 427 -33.97 -5.80 10.38
CA ASN A 427 -35.02 -5.96 9.37
C ASN A 427 -36.37 -6.31 10.02
N GLU A 428 -37.41 -6.44 9.21
CA GLU A 428 -38.76 -6.82 9.63
C GLU A 428 -38.83 -8.19 10.33
N LYS A 429 -37.87 -9.08 10.03
CA LYS A 429 -37.71 -10.40 10.69
C LYS A 429 -36.92 -10.32 12.00
N ASN A 430 -36.61 -9.11 12.48
CA ASN A 430 -35.79 -8.83 13.66
C ASN A 430 -34.35 -9.37 13.56
N GLU A 431 -33.87 -9.65 12.35
CA GLU A 431 -32.49 -10.03 12.07
C GLU A 431 -31.62 -8.77 12.00
N THR A 432 -30.41 -8.81 12.56
CA THR A 432 -29.51 -7.65 12.56
C THR A 432 -28.91 -7.44 11.17
N ILE A 433 -29.19 -6.27 10.58
CA ILE A 433 -28.61 -5.82 9.32
C ILE A 433 -27.17 -5.40 9.58
N PHE A 434 -26.96 -4.44 10.48
CA PHE A 434 -25.62 -4.07 10.93
C PHE A 434 -25.61 -3.40 12.30
N THR A 435 -24.44 -3.47 12.94
CA THR A 435 -24.07 -2.66 14.12
C THR A 435 -22.89 -1.78 13.71
N ALA A 436 -23.12 -0.49 13.57
CA ALA A 436 -22.12 0.48 13.12
C ALA A 436 -21.81 1.50 14.22
N LEU A 437 -20.52 1.70 14.51
CA LEU A 437 -20.01 2.57 15.56
C LEU A 437 -19.53 3.90 14.98
N TYR A 438 -20.32 4.95 15.19
CA TYR A 438 -20.09 6.30 14.69
C TYR A 438 -19.26 7.14 15.67
N SER A 439 -18.32 7.88 15.10
CA SER A 439 -17.50 8.90 15.76
C SER A 439 -17.14 9.97 14.74
N VAL A 440 -16.78 11.15 15.21
CA VAL A 440 -16.16 12.19 14.37
C VAL A 440 -14.66 12.14 14.55
N TYR A 441 -13.92 12.27 13.44
CA TYR A 441 -12.47 12.36 13.41
C TYR A 441 -12.08 13.68 12.76
N ARG A 442 -11.18 14.45 13.40
CA ARG A 442 -10.65 15.69 12.85
C ARG A 442 -9.15 15.59 12.68
N SER A 443 -8.66 16.00 11.52
CA SER A 443 -7.24 15.97 11.16
C SER A 443 -6.94 17.08 10.18
N LYS A 444 -5.85 17.84 10.42
CA LYS A 444 -5.38 18.94 9.56
C LYS A 444 -6.49 19.95 9.18
N GLY A 445 -7.36 20.29 10.14
CA GLY A 445 -8.47 21.23 9.92
C GLY A 445 -9.70 20.65 9.21
N GLU A 446 -9.66 19.38 8.78
CA GLU A 446 -10.77 18.71 8.11
C GLU A 446 -11.51 17.77 9.08
N GLY A 447 -12.84 17.72 8.96
CA GLY A 447 -13.69 16.76 9.67
C GLY A 447 -14.06 15.58 8.79
N TYR A 448 -14.08 14.40 9.39
CA TYR A 448 -14.42 13.13 8.75
C TYR A 448 -15.41 12.36 9.61
N MET A 449 -16.35 11.68 8.95
CA MET A 449 -17.20 10.70 9.60
C MET A 449 -16.45 9.38 9.71
N ASN A 450 -16.25 8.89 10.92
CA ASN A 450 -15.48 7.68 11.22
C ASN A 450 -16.45 6.59 11.67
N ILE A 451 -16.73 5.66 10.76
CA ILE A 451 -17.73 4.61 10.91
C ILE A 451 -17.00 3.29 11.05
N SER A 452 -17.22 2.59 12.16
CA SER A 452 -16.56 1.31 12.42
C SER A 452 -17.59 0.18 12.52
N LEU A 453 -17.39 -0.85 11.72
CA LEU A 453 -18.22 -2.05 11.61
C LEU A 453 -17.41 -3.22 12.17
N PRO A 454 -17.70 -3.68 13.41
CA PRO A 454 -17.06 -4.87 13.95
C PRO A 454 -17.36 -6.08 13.06
N LEU A 455 -16.34 -6.72 12.51
CA LEU A 455 -16.43 -7.92 11.67
C LEU A 455 -15.87 -9.12 12.45
N PRO A 456 -16.16 -10.37 12.06
CA PRO A 456 -15.59 -11.52 12.74
C PRO A 456 -14.06 -11.43 12.87
N PHE A 457 -13.58 -11.43 14.13
CA PHE A 457 -12.16 -11.32 14.51
C PHE A 457 -11.44 -10.07 14.01
N SER A 458 -12.18 -9.09 13.50
CA SER A 458 -11.65 -7.92 12.80
C SER A 458 -12.61 -6.73 12.95
N ASN A 459 -12.28 -5.62 12.28
CA ASN A 459 -13.10 -4.43 12.26
C ASN A 459 -12.88 -3.71 10.93
N MET A 460 -13.95 -3.40 10.22
CA MET A 460 -13.90 -2.57 9.03
C MET A 460 -14.25 -1.13 9.40
N THR A 461 -13.36 -0.18 9.13
CA THR A 461 -13.59 1.23 9.39
C THR A 461 -13.66 2.01 8.08
N GLY A 462 -14.79 2.65 7.82
CA GLY A 462 -14.96 3.65 6.77
C GLY A 462 -14.67 5.05 7.33
N ILE A 463 -13.71 5.74 6.73
CA ILE A 463 -13.48 7.17 6.97
C ILE A 463 -14.07 7.91 5.77
N LEU A 464 -15.16 8.63 6.00
CA LEU A 464 -15.89 9.36 4.96
C LEU A 464 -15.62 10.84 5.06
N LYS A 465 -15.25 11.45 3.93
CA LYS A 465 -15.17 12.89 3.83
C LYS A 465 -16.51 13.45 3.34
N PRO A 466 -17.07 14.46 4.04
CA PRO A 466 -18.22 15.19 3.58
C PRO A 466 -17.84 16.24 2.53
N TYR A 467 -18.72 16.42 1.56
CA TYR A 467 -18.74 17.48 0.57
C TYR A 467 -20.18 17.99 0.48
N HIS A 468 -20.33 19.27 0.15
CA HIS A 468 -21.63 19.82 -0.22
C HIS A 468 -21.70 19.92 -1.75
N HIS A 469 -22.86 19.62 -2.32
CA HIS A 469 -23.12 19.83 -3.74
C HIS A 469 -24.48 20.51 -3.87
N LYS A 470 -24.48 21.83 -4.12
CA LYS A 470 -25.66 22.67 -3.94
C LYS A 470 -26.16 22.51 -2.49
N GLU A 471 -27.42 22.14 -2.29
CA GLU A 471 -28.04 21.92 -0.98
C GLU A 471 -27.95 20.46 -0.49
N ASN A 472 -27.30 19.58 -1.26
CA ASN A 472 -27.21 18.15 -0.98
C ASN A 472 -25.90 17.79 -0.27
N LEU A 473 -25.93 16.68 0.48
CA LEU A 473 -24.75 16.13 1.16
C LEU A 473 -24.17 14.96 0.38
N ILE A 474 -22.86 14.99 0.15
CA ILE A 474 -22.08 13.86 -0.34
C ILE A 474 -21.14 13.38 0.76
N LEU A 475 -21.23 12.11 1.15
CA LEU A 475 -20.23 11.46 2.01
C LEU A 475 -19.48 10.42 1.20
N THR A 476 -18.15 10.50 1.11
CA THR A 476 -17.40 9.54 0.30
C THR A 476 -16.12 9.06 0.97
N SER A 477 -15.83 7.76 0.83
CA SER A 477 -14.52 7.19 1.14
C SER A 477 -13.58 7.21 -0.05
N ARG A 478 -14.04 7.65 -1.23
CA ARG A 478 -13.21 7.77 -2.42
C ARG A 478 -12.15 8.83 -2.19
N ARG A 479 -10.89 8.41 -2.29
CA ARG A 479 -9.76 9.31 -2.15
C ARG A 479 -9.80 10.40 -3.21
N ARG A 480 -9.66 11.64 -2.76
CA ARG A 480 -9.52 12.80 -3.64
C ARG A 480 -8.27 12.69 -4.50
N LYS A 481 -8.27 13.38 -5.64
CA LYS A 481 -7.15 13.40 -6.59
C LYS A 481 -5.82 13.84 -5.95
N SER A 482 -5.85 14.78 -4.98
CA SER A 482 -4.62 15.21 -4.30
C SER A 482 -3.99 14.10 -3.43
N GLY A 483 -4.77 13.11 -2.98
CA GLY A 483 -4.32 12.00 -2.13
C GLY A 483 -3.91 12.39 -0.71
N ALA A 484 -4.19 13.65 -0.31
CA ALA A 484 -3.80 14.21 0.99
C ALA A 484 -4.80 13.93 2.12
N GLY A 485 -5.89 13.22 1.84
CA GLY A 485 -6.98 12.96 2.76
C GLY A 485 -6.96 11.56 3.39
N ASP A 486 -7.67 11.44 4.51
CA ASP A 486 -7.75 10.19 5.28
C ASP A 486 -8.86 9.26 4.83
N GLU A 487 -9.70 9.72 3.89
CA GLU A 487 -10.83 8.97 3.38
C GLU A 487 -10.42 7.61 2.79
N GLY A 488 -11.26 6.62 3.04
CA GLY A 488 -11.02 5.23 2.62
C GLY A 488 -11.69 4.23 3.54
N ILE A 489 -11.72 2.97 3.08
CA ILE A 489 -12.19 1.84 3.86
C ILE A 489 -10.99 1.01 4.28
N TYR A 490 -10.91 0.68 5.56
CA TYR A 490 -9.77 0.02 6.17
C TYR A 490 -10.22 -1.22 6.93
N LEU A 491 -9.52 -2.34 6.74
CA LEU A 491 -9.68 -3.54 7.56
C LEU A 491 -8.62 -3.52 8.67
N ARG A 492 -9.06 -3.63 9.91
CA ARG A 492 -8.21 -3.74 11.08
C ARG A 492 -8.31 -5.13 11.68
N THR A 493 -7.17 -5.77 11.85
CA THR A 493 -7.02 -7.05 12.56
C THR A 493 -6.16 -6.84 13.81
N LYS A 494 -5.80 -7.92 14.51
CA LYS A 494 -4.83 -7.87 15.60
C LYS A 494 -3.40 -7.59 15.10
N VAL A 495 -3.10 -7.96 13.85
CA VAL A 495 -1.76 -7.88 13.25
C VAL A 495 -1.49 -6.51 12.64
N GLY A 496 -2.52 -5.82 12.13
CA GLY A 496 -2.36 -4.50 11.52
C GLY A 496 -3.65 -3.97 10.91
N THR A 497 -3.53 -2.86 10.19
CA THR A 497 -4.59 -2.23 9.40
C THR A 497 -4.17 -2.20 7.93
N CYS A 498 -5.08 -2.64 7.06
CA CYS A 498 -4.88 -2.67 5.63
C CYS A 498 -5.98 -1.83 4.95
N PRO A 499 -5.65 -0.91 4.05
CA PRO A 499 -6.67 -0.29 3.20
C PRO A 499 -7.30 -1.36 2.30
N LEU A 500 -8.63 -1.44 2.30
CA LEU A 500 -9.35 -2.35 1.41
C LEU A 500 -9.50 -1.72 0.02
N PRO A 501 -9.59 -2.55 -1.04
CA PRO A 501 -9.91 -2.08 -2.39
C PRO A 501 -11.40 -1.71 -2.53
N LEU A 502 -12.01 -1.22 -1.46
CA LEU A 502 -13.40 -0.78 -1.39
C LEU A 502 -13.45 0.75 -1.37
N SER A 503 -14.45 1.29 -2.03
CA SER A 503 -14.84 2.68 -1.86
C SER A 503 -16.35 2.80 -1.87
N GLU A 504 -16.86 3.86 -1.28
CA GLU A 504 -18.28 4.12 -1.15
C GLU A 504 -18.57 5.61 -1.23
N THR A 505 -19.76 5.93 -1.71
CA THR A 505 -20.29 7.29 -1.79
C THR A 505 -21.76 7.26 -1.44
N PHE A 506 -22.16 8.13 -0.53
CA PHE A 506 -23.55 8.44 -0.23
C PHE A 506 -23.86 9.81 -0.83
N LEU A 507 -24.93 9.89 -1.62
CA LEU A 507 -25.54 11.14 -2.06
C LEU A 507 -26.89 11.26 -1.37
N ILE A 508 -27.04 12.25 -0.49
CA ILE A 508 -28.26 12.51 0.26
C ILE A 508 -28.90 13.78 -0.32
N ASN A 509 -30.13 13.64 -0.78
CA ASN A 509 -30.90 14.70 -1.40
C ASN A 509 -32.15 15.00 -0.57
N ALA A 510 -32.49 16.27 -0.48
CA ALA A 510 -33.76 16.75 0.06
C ALA A 510 -34.56 17.41 -1.07
N PRO A 511 -35.56 16.74 -1.67
CA PRO A 511 -36.42 17.37 -2.66
C PRO A 511 -37.12 18.60 -2.07
N ALA A 512 -37.13 19.71 -2.80
CA ALA A 512 -37.76 20.95 -2.34
C ALA A 512 -39.23 20.73 -1.97
N GLY A 513 -39.63 21.17 -0.78
CA GLY A 513 -41.01 21.07 -0.27
C GLY A 513 -41.44 19.68 0.26
N ALA A 514 -40.54 18.69 0.32
CA ALA A 514 -40.87 17.34 0.78
C ALA A 514 -40.43 17.09 2.23
N SER A 515 -41.26 16.38 3.02
CA SER A 515 -40.93 15.87 4.36
C SER A 515 -40.08 14.59 4.36
N ARG A 516 -39.57 14.20 3.18
CA ARG A 516 -38.79 12.98 2.93
C ARG A 516 -37.43 13.31 2.35
N LEU A 517 -36.42 12.53 2.73
CA LEU A 517 -35.08 12.55 2.15
C LEU A 517 -34.90 11.28 1.31
N THR A 518 -34.18 11.41 0.21
CA THR A 518 -33.70 10.25 -0.55
C THR A 518 -32.20 10.18 -0.46
N ALA A 519 -31.66 8.96 -0.36
CA ALA A 519 -30.21 8.77 -0.43
C ALA A 519 -29.84 7.61 -1.34
N VAL A 520 -28.78 7.79 -2.11
CA VAL A 520 -28.20 6.73 -2.95
C VAL A 520 -26.82 6.41 -2.40
N HIS A 521 -26.60 5.14 -2.04
CA HIS A 521 -25.31 4.63 -1.58
C HIS A 521 -24.74 3.69 -2.63
N GLU A 522 -23.63 4.08 -3.20
CA GLU A 522 -22.92 3.30 -4.19
C GLU A 522 -21.63 2.75 -3.60
N MET A 523 -21.33 1.47 -3.87
CA MET A 523 -20.11 0.81 -3.44
C MET A 523 -19.37 0.21 -4.62
N TRP A 524 -18.04 0.36 -4.59
CA TRP A 524 -17.13 -0.15 -5.61
C TRP A 524 -16.08 -1.04 -4.99
N LEU A 525 -15.80 -2.16 -5.66
CA LEU A 525 -14.74 -3.10 -5.35
C LEU A 525 -13.75 -3.06 -6.51
N PHE A 526 -12.49 -2.74 -6.24
CA PHE A 526 -11.48 -2.49 -7.27
C PHE A 526 -11.92 -1.42 -8.30
N GLY A 527 -12.72 -0.44 -7.88
CA GLY A 527 -13.23 0.63 -8.75
C GLY A 527 -14.40 0.22 -9.66
N ILE A 528 -14.79 -1.06 -9.67
CA ILE A 528 -15.97 -1.55 -10.38
C ILE A 528 -17.15 -1.53 -9.41
N GLN A 529 -18.28 -0.95 -9.85
CA GLN A 529 -19.48 -0.89 -9.03
C GLN A 529 -20.03 -2.31 -8.85
N PHE A 530 -20.33 -2.69 -7.62
CA PHE A 530 -20.87 -4.02 -7.32
C PHE A 530 -22.20 -3.97 -6.57
N LEU A 531 -22.52 -2.82 -5.95
CA LEU A 531 -23.66 -2.65 -5.08
C LEU A 531 -24.15 -1.20 -5.10
N THR A 532 -25.46 -1.04 -5.23
CA THR A 532 -26.19 0.22 -5.05
C THR A 532 -27.32 0.01 -4.06
N VAL A 533 -27.46 0.92 -3.10
CA VAL A 533 -28.56 0.90 -2.13
C VAL A 533 -29.30 2.23 -2.20
N ASP A 534 -30.57 2.18 -2.55
CA ASP A 534 -31.47 3.32 -2.53
C ASP A 534 -32.17 3.39 -1.17
N TYR A 535 -32.23 4.57 -0.58
CA TYR A 535 -32.87 4.82 0.71
C TYR A 535 -34.00 5.83 0.55
N ASP A 536 -35.11 5.53 1.22
CA ASP A 536 -36.22 6.46 1.46
C ASP A 536 -36.30 6.71 2.96
N ILE A 537 -36.17 7.97 3.35
CA ILE A 537 -35.98 8.39 4.73
C ILE A 537 -37.11 9.38 5.06
N THR A 538 -38.02 8.96 5.93
CA THR A 538 -39.20 9.75 6.30
C THR A 538 -39.07 10.25 7.72
N TYR A 539 -39.34 11.54 7.92
CA TYR A 539 -39.41 12.12 9.26
C TYR A 539 -40.65 11.60 9.99
N CYS A 540 -40.41 10.91 11.10
CA CYS A 540 -41.42 10.33 11.98
C CYS A 540 -41.01 10.68 13.42
N PRO A 541 -41.48 11.81 13.99
CA PRO A 541 -41.05 12.24 15.31
C PRO A 541 -41.28 11.13 16.33
N SER A 542 -40.25 10.80 17.11
CA SER A 542 -40.37 9.85 18.20
C SER A 542 -41.39 10.38 19.22
N LYS A 543 -42.42 9.57 19.52
CA LYS A 543 -43.40 9.88 20.56
C LYS A 543 -42.77 9.87 21.94
#